data_AF-A0A2E2YUG5-F1
#
_entry.id   AF-A0A2E2YUG5-F1
#
_cell.length_a   1.000
_cell.length_b   1.000
_cell.length_c   1.000
_cell.angle_alpha   90.00
_cell.angle_beta   90.00
_cell.angle_gamma   90.00
#
_symmetry.space_group_name_H-M   'P 1'
#
loop_
_entity.id
_entity.type
_entity.pdbx_description
1 polymer ?
#
loop_
_entity_poly.entity_id
_entity_poly.type
_entity_poly.pdbx_seq_one_letter_code
_entity_poly.pdbx_strand_id
1 'polypeptide(L)'
;MNRWKWVFRISIFSIGLGLLLHSDDNVYAAKGYGQRLATQLQLIKVRPEQNKAFQRHTKRYYRQLNNAPRKVMSTRRGDFHTMIKREVKSSGKQAVKNMEDVLDEDQLKHFRRYIKIAGDNYVASLGID
;
A
#
# COMPACT_ATOMS: atom_id res chain seq x y z
N MET A 1 16.25 -21.45 21.86
CA MET A 1 16.79 -20.18 21.32
C MET A 1 17.31 -20.45 19.92
N ASN A 2 17.11 -19.50 18.98
CA ASN A 2 17.42 -19.53 17.54
C ASN A 2 16.42 -20.34 16.67
N ARG A 3 15.92 -19.90 15.52
CA ARG A 3 16.27 -18.78 14.62
C ARG A 3 15.10 -18.59 13.62
N TRP A 4 14.34 -17.50 13.68
CA TRP A 4 13.35 -17.16 12.65
C TRP A 4 14.10 -16.51 11.48
N LYS A 5 14.36 -17.29 10.42
CA LYS A 5 14.86 -16.80 9.12
C LYS A 5 13.72 -16.91 8.11
N TRP A 6 12.97 -15.83 7.90
CA TRP A 6 12.20 -15.66 6.67
C TRP A 6 12.99 -14.73 5.76
N VAL A 7 13.66 -15.32 4.78
CA VAL A 7 14.38 -14.61 3.70
C VAL A 7 13.48 -14.66 2.48
N PHE A 8 12.88 -13.53 2.08
CA PHE A 8 12.21 -13.39 0.78
C PHE A 8 13.15 -12.62 -0.17
N ARG A 9 13.74 -13.37 -1.11
CA ARG A 9 14.40 -12.85 -2.33
C ARG A 9 13.79 -13.60 -3.50
N ILE A 10 13.08 -12.90 -4.39
CA ILE A 10 12.92 -13.31 -5.78
C ILE A 10 13.01 -12.05 -6.65
N SER A 11 14.04 -12.01 -7.48
CA SER A 11 14.11 -11.17 -8.67
C SER A 11 13.58 -11.98 -9.85
N ILE A 12 12.91 -11.35 -10.83
CA ILE A 12 13.28 -11.36 -12.26
C ILE A 12 12.28 -10.50 -13.06
N PHE A 13 12.84 -9.87 -14.10
CA PHE A 13 12.29 -9.05 -15.18
C PHE A 13 11.13 -9.69 -15.97
N SER A 14 10.12 -8.89 -16.39
CA SER A 14 9.86 -8.52 -17.80
C SER A 14 8.53 -7.78 -18.01
N ILE A 15 8.66 -6.57 -18.57
CA ILE A 15 7.84 -5.90 -19.61
C ILE A 15 6.32 -5.73 -19.37
N GLY A 16 5.93 -4.46 -19.17
CA GLY A 16 4.64 -3.91 -19.61
C GLY A 16 3.43 -4.19 -18.71
N LEU A 17 2.99 -3.18 -17.95
CA LEU A 17 1.67 -3.10 -17.31
C LEU A 17 1.35 -4.09 -16.16
N GLY A 18 2.18 -5.12 -15.91
CA GLY A 18 2.02 -6.07 -14.79
C GLY A 18 2.66 -5.68 -13.45
N LEU A 19 3.35 -4.52 -13.37
CA LEU A 19 4.29 -4.19 -12.30
C LEU A 19 3.70 -3.41 -11.10
N LEU A 20 2.39 -3.49 -10.87
CA LEU A 20 1.77 -2.96 -9.64
C LEU A 20 0.98 -4.03 -8.85
N LEU A 21 0.95 -5.28 -9.34
CA LEU A 21 0.24 -6.40 -8.71
C LEU A 21 1.16 -7.54 -8.22
N HIS A 22 2.47 -7.54 -8.54
CA HIS A 22 3.39 -8.55 -8.02
C HIS A 22 3.88 -8.23 -6.59
N SER A 23 2.98 -8.33 -5.62
CA SER A 23 3.34 -8.65 -4.25
C SER A 23 2.54 -9.90 -3.88
N ASP A 24 3.16 -11.07 -3.94
CA ASP A 24 2.67 -12.31 -3.32
C ASP A 24 1.16 -12.61 -3.53
N ASP A 25 0.84 -13.42 -4.55
CA ASP A 25 -0.52 -13.83 -4.95
C ASP A 25 -1.39 -14.48 -3.84
N ASN A 26 -0.90 -14.59 -2.60
CA ASN A 26 -1.65 -15.07 -1.45
C ASN A 26 -2.11 -14.00 -0.45
N VAL A 27 -1.65 -12.73 -0.54
CA VAL A 27 -2.05 -11.70 0.45
C VAL A 27 -3.28 -10.88 0.01
N TYR A 28 -3.55 -10.79 -1.30
CA TYR A 28 -4.64 -9.98 -1.84
C TYR A 28 -5.97 -10.73 -2.03
N ALA A 29 -5.95 -12.07 -2.01
CA ALA A 29 -7.11 -12.91 -2.35
C ALA A 29 -8.10 -13.11 -1.19
N ALA A 30 -7.73 -12.85 0.07
CA ALA A 30 -8.48 -13.34 1.22
C ALA A 30 -9.84 -12.65 1.48
N LYS A 31 -10.14 -11.47 0.93
CA LYS A 31 -11.37 -10.70 1.25
C LYS A 31 -11.91 -9.81 0.10
N GLY A 32 -11.66 -10.16 -1.18
CA GLY A 32 -12.19 -9.39 -2.33
C GLY A 32 -11.59 -7.98 -2.52
N TYR A 33 -10.52 -7.64 -1.79
CA TYR A 33 -9.83 -6.36 -1.90
C TYR A 33 -9.16 -6.17 -3.27
N GLY A 34 -8.64 -7.24 -3.89
CA GLY A 34 -7.97 -7.18 -5.20
C GLY A 34 -8.83 -6.56 -6.31
N GLN A 35 -10.09 -6.98 -6.44
CA GLN A 35 -11.01 -6.41 -7.43
C GLN A 35 -11.27 -4.93 -7.17
N ARG A 36 -11.49 -4.54 -5.91
CA ARG A 36 -11.73 -3.14 -5.54
C ARG A 36 -10.52 -2.25 -5.81
N LEU A 37 -9.31 -2.75 -5.57
CA LEU A 37 -8.06 -2.06 -5.89
C LEU A 37 -7.91 -1.88 -7.41
N ALA A 38 -8.14 -2.95 -8.18
CA ALA A 38 -8.07 -2.91 -9.64
C ALA A 38 -9.08 -1.90 -10.22
N THR A 39 -10.32 -1.89 -9.72
CA THR A 39 -11.34 -0.92 -10.12
C THR A 39 -10.89 0.52 -9.86
N GLN A 40 -10.33 0.81 -8.68
CA GLN A 40 -9.85 2.18 -8.43
C GLN A 40 -8.66 2.55 -9.33
N LEU A 41 -7.72 1.64 -9.59
CA LEU A 41 -6.60 1.90 -10.51
C LEU A 41 -7.07 2.22 -11.93
N GLN A 42 -8.08 1.50 -12.43
CA GLN A 42 -8.69 1.78 -13.72
C GLN A 42 -9.38 3.16 -13.75
N LEU A 43 -10.00 3.58 -12.65
CA LEU A 43 -10.68 4.88 -12.55
C LEU A 43 -9.73 6.06 -12.37
N ILE A 44 -8.55 5.86 -11.79
CA ILE A 44 -7.51 6.90 -11.70
C ILE A 44 -7.02 7.29 -13.09
N LYS A 45 -6.97 6.34 -14.05
CA LYS A 45 -6.53 6.58 -15.44
C LYS A 45 -5.23 7.40 -15.51
N VAL A 46 -4.18 6.90 -14.87
CA VAL A 46 -2.88 7.60 -14.80
C VAL A 46 -2.35 7.83 -16.22
N ARG A 47 -2.09 9.08 -16.57
CA ARG A 47 -1.54 9.45 -17.87
C ARG A 47 -0.05 9.11 -17.98
N PRO A 48 0.51 8.90 -19.18
CA PRO A 48 1.91 8.51 -19.36
C PRO A 48 2.91 9.43 -18.64
N GLU A 49 2.67 10.75 -18.67
CA GLU A 49 3.49 11.77 -18.02
C GLU A 49 3.41 11.73 -16.48
N GLN A 50 2.27 11.29 -15.93
CA GLN A 50 2.06 11.13 -14.48
C GLN A 50 2.67 9.82 -13.94
N ASN A 51 2.84 8.82 -14.80
CA ASN A 51 3.16 7.43 -14.42
C ASN A 51 4.41 7.32 -13.54
N LYS A 52 5.50 8.02 -13.89
CA LYS A 52 6.75 7.96 -13.11
C LYS A 52 6.58 8.51 -11.69
N ALA A 53 5.90 9.64 -11.54
CA ALA A 53 5.62 10.22 -10.24
C ALA A 53 4.65 9.34 -9.45
N PHE A 54 3.55 8.91 -10.07
CA PHE A 54 2.56 8.01 -9.48
C PHE A 54 3.22 6.74 -8.91
N GLN A 55 4.03 6.03 -9.71
CA GLN A 55 4.74 4.84 -9.27
C GLN A 55 5.68 5.12 -8.10
N ARG A 56 6.43 6.22 -8.14
CA ARG A 56 7.35 6.61 -7.06
C ARG A 56 6.60 6.85 -5.74
N HIS A 57 5.50 7.59 -5.78
CA HIS A 57 4.70 7.91 -4.59
C HIS A 57 3.97 6.68 -4.05
N THR A 58 3.40 5.85 -4.92
CA THR A 58 2.76 4.58 -4.52
C THR A 58 3.77 3.60 -3.92
N LYS A 59 4.97 3.46 -4.52
CA LYS A 59 6.05 2.64 -3.94
C LYS A 59 6.49 3.13 -2.56
N ARG A 60 6.54 4.45 -2.36
CA ARG A 60 6.86 5.05 -1.05
C ARG A 60 5.79 4.70 -0.02
N TYR A 61 4.51 4.77 -0.39
CA TYR A 61 3.41 4.38 0.49
C TYR A 61 3.51 2.92 0.95
N TYR A 62 3.70 1.97 0.03
CA TYR A 62 3.85 0.55 0.39
C TYR A 62 5.08 0.29 1.26
N ARG A 63 6.19 1.00 1.05
CA ARG A 63 7.35 0.94 1.95
C ARG A 63 7.02 1.43 3.35
N GLN A 64 6.17 2.45 3.50
CA GLN A 64 5.74 2.94 4.80
C GLN A 64 4.85 1.91 5.50
N LEU A 65 3.91 1.29 4.78
CA LEU A 65 3.09 0.19 5.31
C LEU A 65 3.96 -0.95 5.84
N ASN A 66 4.89 -1.45 5.02
CA ASN A 66 5.76 -2.57 5.40
C ASN A 66 6.66 -2.25 6.60
N ASN A 67 6.98 -0.97 6.83
CA ASN A 67 7.76 -0.53 7.98
C ASN A 67 6.91 -0.19 9.21
N ALA A 68 5.58 -0.15 9.10
CA ALA A 68 4.69 0.25 10.19
C ALA A 68 4.82 -0.65 11.43
N PRO A 69 4.86 -2.01 11.34
CA PRO A 69 5.07 -2.89 12.50
C PRO A 69 6.35 -2.57 13.26
N ARG A 70 7.46 -2.42 12.53
CA ARG A 70 8.77 -2.10 13.12
C ARG A 70 8.75 -0.74 13.81
N LYS A 71 8.14 0.26 13.18
CA LYS A 71 8.00 1.61 13.75
C LYS A 71 7.15 1.58 15.02
N VAL A 72 5.98 0.94 14.98
CA VAL A 72 5.08 0.82 16.13
C VAL A 72 5.75 0.09 17.30
N MET A 73 6.43 -1.04 17.04
CA MET A 73 7.17 -1.79 18.07
C MET A 73 8.24 -0.94 18.76
N SER A 74 8.90 -0.03 18.03
CA SER A 74 9.93 0.84 18.61
C SER A 74 9.39 1.89 19.59
N THR A 75 8.10 2.24 19.49
CA THR A 75 7.48 3.32 20.29
C THR A 75 7.02 2.92 21.69
N ARG A 76 7.07 1.62 22.08
CA ARG A 76 6.77 1.08 23.43
C ARG A 76 5.58 1.71 24.21
N ARG A 77 4.51 2.16 23.54
CA ARG A 77 3.36 2.81 24.20
C ARG A 77 2.05 2.47 23.53
N GLY A 78 1.14 1.82 24.27
CA GLY A 78 -0.24 1.59 23.85
C GLY A 78 -0.45 0.28 23.08
N ASP A 79 -1.70 0.04 22.73
CA ASP A 79 -2.13 -1.17 22.03
C ASP A 79 -1.58 -1.23 20.60
N PHE A 80 -0.91 -2.34 20.26
CA PHE A 80 -0.23 -2.54 18.98
C PHE A 80 -1.21 -2.42 17.81
N HIS A 81 -2.40 -3.01 17.91
CA HIS A 81 -3.40 -3.00 16.84
C HIS A 81 -3.88 -1.57 16.54
N THR A 82 -4.23 -0.83 17.59
CA THR A 82 -4.64 0.56 17.51
C THR A 82 -3.56 1.44 16.90
N MET A 83 -2.30 1.24 17.31
CA MET A 83 -1.17 1.99 16.76
C MET A 83 -0.93 1.69 15.29
N ILE A 84 -1.02 0.43 14.86
CA ILE A 84 -0.88 0.05 13.45
C ILE A 84 -1.97 0.72 12.61
N LYS A 85 -3.24 0.66 13.03
CA LYS A 85 -4.34 1.35 12.33
C LYS A 85 -4.07 2.85 12.18
N ARG A 86 -3.55 3.50 13.24
CA ARG A 86 -3.19 4.92 13.21
C ARG A 86 -2.04 5.22 12.25
N GLU A 87 -0.98 4.42 12.28
CA GLU A 87 0.18 4.60 11.40
C GLU A 87 -0.18 4.37 9.92
N VAL A 88 -1.00 3.36 9.62
CA VAL A 88 -1.53 3.09 8.27
C VAL A 88 -2.37 4.27 7.78
N LYS A 89 -3.29 4.77 8.62
CA LYS A 89 -4.11 5.96 8.29
C LYS A 89 -3.25 7.20 8.06
N SER A 90 -2.22 7.41 8.87
CA SER A 90 -1.28 8.52 8.73
C SER A 90 -0.50 8.44 7.41
N SER A 91 0.05 7.26 7.11
CA SER A 91 0.75 6.99 5.85
C SER A 91 -0.15 7.21 4.64
N GLY A 92 -1.42 6.80 4.72
CA GLY A 92 -2.40 7.02 3.66
C GLY A 92 -2.69 8.50 3.41
N LYS A 93 -2.87 9.30 4.46
CA LYS A 93 -3.01 10.76 4.33
C LYS A 93 -1.78 11.40 3.69
N GLN A 94 -0.58 10.98 4.10
CA GLN A 94 0.65 11.49 3.51
C GLN A 94 0.80 11.10 2.04
N ALA A 95 0.39 9.88 1.68
CA ALA A 95 0.40 9.43 0.29
C ALA A 95 -0.52 10.28 -0.59
N VAL A 96 -1.74 10.57 -0.13
CA VAL A 96 -2.68 11.45 -0.82
C VAL A 96 -2.10 12.84 -1.00
N LYS A 97 -1.56 13.45 0.06
CA LYS A 97 -0.93 14.76 0.00
C LYS A 97 0.21 14.81 -1.03
N ASN A 98 1.06 13.80 -1.05
CA ASN A 98 2.17 13.73 -2.01
C ASN A 98 1.70 13.57 -3.47
N MET A 99 0.43 13.23 -3.69
CA MET A 99 -0.13 12.96 -5.00
C MET A 99 -1.01 14.13 -5.50
N GLU A 100 -1.24 15.16 -4.67
CA GLU A 100 -2.02 16.35 -5.02
C GLU A 100 -1.40 17.13 -6.19
N ASP A 101 -0.07 17.17 -6.29
CA ASP A 101 0.64 17.85 -7.39
C ASP A 101 0.81 16.97 -8.64
N VAL A 102 0.35 15.72 -8.59
CA VAL A 102 0.56 14.72 -9.66
C VAL A 102 -0.74 14.39 -10.37
N LEU A 103 -1.83 14.27 -9.62
CA LEU A 103 -3.13 13.83 -10.09
C LEU A 103 -4.13 14.98 -10.09
N ASP A 104 -5.00 14.98 -11.09
CA ASP A 104 -6.14 15.90 -11.12
C ASP A 104 -7.14 15.55 -10.01
N GLU A 105 -8.05 16.46 -9.67
CA GLU A 105 -8.97 16.31 -8.54
C GLU A 105 -9.80 15.01 -8.60
N ASP A 106 -10.32 14.67 -9.77
CA ASP A 106 -11.09 13.43 -9.99
C ASP A 106 -10.22 12.18 -9.82
N GLN A 107 -9.01 12.19 -10.36
CA GLN A 107 -8.06 11.10 -10.20
C GLN A 107 -7.67 10.93 -8.73
N LEU A 108 -7.47 12.05 -8.02
CA LEU A 108 -7.14 12.08 -6.60
C LEU A 108 -8.27 11.52 -5.73
N LYS A 109 -9.54 11.74 -6.09
CA LYS A 109 -10.70 11.12 -5.42
C LYS A 109 -10.65 9.60 -5.50
N HIS A 110 -10.29 9.04 -6.65
CA HIS A 110 -10.10 7.60 -6.82
C HIS A 110 -8.84 7.10 -6.11
N PHE A 111 -7.76 7.87 -6.11
CA PHE A 111 -6.55 7.54 -5.37
C PHE A 111 -6.79 7.50 -3.86
N ARG A 112 -7.56 8.44 -3.29
CA ARG A 112 -7.98 8.40 -1.88
C ARG A 112 -8.70 7.09 -1.53
N ARG A 113 -9.60 6.63 -2.41
CA ARG A 113 -10.30 5.35 -2.24
C ARG A 113 -9.34 4.17 -2.35
N TYR A 114 -8.45 4.18 -3.34
CA TYR A 114 -7.41 3.16 -3.51
C TYR A 114 -6.56 3.00 -2.25
N ILE A 115 -6.04 4.11 -1.71
CA ILE A 115 -5.21 4.13 -0.51
C ILE A 115 -5.97 3.60 0.71
N LYS A 116 -7.24 3.98 0.87
CA LYS A 116 -8.09 3.45 1.93
C LYS A 116 -8.23 1.93 1.84
N ILE A 117 -8.60 1.41 0.66
CA ILE A 117 -8.76 -0.02 0.41
C ILE A 117 -7.45 -0.77 0.64
N ALA A 118 -6.32 -0.21 0.19
CA ALA A 118 -5.00 -0.80 0.40
C ALA A 118 -4.60 -0.84 1.88
N GLY A 119 -4.91 0.22 2.63
CA GLY A 119 -4.67 0.29 4.07
C GLY A 119 -5.53 -0.72 4.85
N ASP A 120 -6.82 -0.80 4.53
CA ASP A 120 -7.77 -1.74 5.15
C ASP A 120 -7.35 -3.19 4.85
N ASN A 121 -6.95 -3.49 3.61
CA ASN A 121 -6.41 -4.80 3.23
C ASN A 121 -5.13 -5.14 4.00
N TYR A 122 -4.23 -4.18 4.15
CA TYR A 122 -2.98 -4.37 4.90
C TYR A 122 -3.25 -4.69 6.38
N VAL A 123 -4.12 -3.92 7.03
CA VAL A 123 -4.51 -4.16 8.44
C VAL A 123 -5.15 -5.54 8.59
N ALA A 124 -6.06 -5.91 7.69
CA ALA A 124 -6.67 -7.24 7.69
C ALA A 124 -5.65 -8.38 7.46
N SER A 125 -4.64 -8.18 6.61
CA SER A 125 -3.58 -9.18 6.38
C SER A 125 -2.69 -9.42 7.60
N LEU A 126 -2.68 -8.48 8.55
CA LEU A 126 -1.98 -8.63 9.83
C LEU A 126 -2.85 -9.31 10.90
N GLY A 127 -4.07 -9.75 10.56
CA GLY A 127 -5.02 -10.32 11.52
C GLY A 127 -5.60 -9.27 12.48
N ILE A 128 -5.57 -8.00 12.10
CA ILE A 128 -6.12 -6.90 12.89
C ILE A 128 -7.52 -6.58 12.37
N ASP A 129 -8.55 -6.78 13.20
CA ASP A 129 -9.95 -6.40 12.92
C ASP A 129 -10.25 -4.99 13.42
#